data_AF-A0A0B1SE83-F1
#
_entry.id   AF-A0A0B1SE83-F1
#
_cell.length_a   1.000
_cell.length_b   1.000
_cell.length_c   1.000
_cell.angle_alpha   90.00
_cell.angle_beta   90.00
_cell.angle_gamma   90.00
#
_symmetry.space_group_name_H-M   'P 1'
#
loop_
_entity.id
_entity.type
_entity.pdbx_description
1 polymer ?
#
loop_
_entity_poly.entity_id
_entity_poly.type
_entity_poly.pdbx_seq_one_letter_code
_entity_poly.pdbx_strand_id
1 'polypeptide(L)'
;MFAGGDRKKRRPPNTGSRLLERQENEMLFSIIGPDNISLSAAVVELLFVENRQWKLTFRGVISLVKDYQNRAYFLRLYDILSGRKLWDFRL
;
A
#
# COMPACT_ATOMS: atom_id res chain seq x y z
N MET A 1 -40.69 -8.89 13.46
CA MET A 1 -39.94 -9.12 12.21
C MET A 1 -38.93 -7.99 12.03
N PHE A 2 -37.67 -8.37 11.85
CA PHE A 2 -36.48 -7.75 11.21
C PHE A 2 -36.46 -6.21 10.98
N ALA A 3 -35.35 -5.48 11.15
CA ALA A 3 -33.95 -5.86 11.00
C ALA A 3 -33.03 -4.97 11.85
N GLY A 4 -32.05 -5.58 12.54
CA GLY A 4 -30.89 -4.87 13.05
C GLY A 4 -30.04 -4.40 11.86
N GLY A 5 -29.99 -3.09 11.66
CA GLY A 5 -29.10 -2.49 10.68
C GLY A 5 -27.66 -2.61 11.18
N ASP A 6 -26.93 -3.62 10.71
CA ASP A 6 -25.49 -3.64 10.79
C ASP A 6 -24.98 -2.38 10.08
N ARG A 7 -24.61 -1.36 10.85
CA ARG A 7 -23.81 -0.23 10.35
C ARG A 7 -22.47 -0.83 9.90
N LYS A 8 -22.37 -1.28 8.65
CA LYS A 8 -21.10 -1.64 8.01
C LYS A 8 -20.17 -0.45 8.26
N LYS A 9 -19.20 -0.62 9.16
CA LYS A 9 -18.20 0.41 9.45
C LYS A 9 -17.58 0.80 8.12
N ARG A 10 -17.77 2.06 7.70
CA ARG A 10 -17.21 2.57 6.45
C ARG A 10 -15.70 2.35 6.50
N ARG A 11 -15.13 1.82 5.41
CA ARG A 11 -13.68 1.68 5.27
C ARG A 11 -13.06 3.08 5.42
N PRO A 12 -11.94 3.23 6.15
CA PRO A 12 -11.24 4.51 6.21
C PRO A 12 -10.75 4.90 4.82
N PRO A 13 -10.56 6.21 4.52
CA PRO A 13 -9.98 6.64 3.27
C PRO A 13 -8.51 6.20 3.18
N ASN A 14 -7.99 6.14 1.95
CA ASN A 14 -6.56 5.90 1.73
C ASN A 14 -5.72 7.05 2.31
N THR A 15 -4.64 6.70 2.98
CA THR A 15 -3.60 7.63 3.43
C THR A 15 -2.38 7.51 2.52
N GLY A 16 -1.95 8.65 1.99
CA GLY A 16 -0.85 8.79 1.05
C GLY A 16 0.48 9.16 1.72
N SER A 17 1.49 9.38 0.88
CA SER A 17 2.79 9.93 1.29
C SER A 17 2.75 11.45 1.24
N ARG A 18 3.38 12.09 2.23
CA ARG A 18 3.53 13.56 2.28
C ARG A 18 4.52 14.10 1.25
N LEU A 19 5.41 13.25 0.74
CA LEU A 19 6.38 13.62 -0.31
C LEU A 19 5.79 13.56 -1.71
N LEU A 20 4.60 12.96 -1.85
CA LEU A 20 3.91 12.85 -3.13
C LEU A 20 2.87 13.96 -3.24
N GLU A 21 2.71 14.49 -4.45
CA GLU A 21 1.59 15.34 -4.81
C GLU A 21 0.27 14.57 -4.74
N ARG A 22 -0.84 15.31 -4.81
CA ARG A 22 -2.18 14.71 -4.76
C ARG A 22 -2.39 13.69 -5.89
N GLN A 23 -2.01 14.04 -7.12
CA GLN A 23 -2.18 13.20 -8.30
C GLN A 23 -1.31 11.92 -8.20
N GLU A 24 -0.09 12.04 -7.67
CA GLU A 24 0.78 10.89 -7.43
C GLU A 24 0.23 9.93 -6.38
N ASN A 25 -0.39 10.45 -5.32
CA ASN A 25 -1.12 9.63 -4.35
C ASN A 25 -2.35 8.96 -4.98
N GLU A 26 -3.08 9.65 -5.85
CA GLU A 26 -4.20 9.06 -6.59
C GLU A 26 -3.74 7.91 -7.52
N MET A 27 -2.57 8.05 -8.17
CA MET A 27 -1.95 6.96 -8.92
C MET A 27 -1.64 5.75 -8.03
N LEU A 28 -1.02 5.97 -6.86
CA LEU A 28 -0.77 4.90 -5.88
C LEU A 28 -2.07 4.17 -5.50
N PHE A 29 -3.14 4.91 -5.20
CA PHE A 29 -4.42 4.31 -4.77
C PHE A 29 -5.09 3.52 -5.89
N SER A 30 -4.97 3.98 -7.14
CA SER A 30 -5.43 3.26 -8.32
C SER A 30 -4.75 1.88 -8.44
N ILE A 31 -3.43 1.82 -8.22
CA ILE A 31 -2.66 0.56 -8.28
C ILE A 31 -3.01 -0.37 -7.10
N ILE A 32 -3.24 0.19 -5.91
CA ILE A 32 -3.64 -0.57 -4.71
C ILE A 32 -5.02 -1.25 -4.89
N GLY A 33 -5.94 -0.58 -5.58
CA GLY A 33 -7.26 -1.11 -5.90
C GLY A 33 -8.28 -1.05 -4.76
N PRO A 34 -9.57 -1.30 -5.06
CA PRO A 34 -10.71 -0.96 -4.18
C PRO A 34 -10.89 -1.87 -2.95
N ASP A 35 -10.35 -3.08 -2.99
CA ASP A 35 -10.43 -4.05 -1.87
C ASP A 35 -9.32 -3.90 -0.83
N ASN A 36 -8.48 -2.91 -1.05
CA ASN A 36 -7.34 -2.59 -0.22
C ASN A 36 -7.44 -1.15 0.28
N ILE A 37 -6.88 -0.88 1.45
CA ILE A 37 -6.73 0.49 1.97
C ILE A 37 -5.27 0.73 2.33
N SER A 38 -4.67 1.79 1.77
CA SER A 38 -3.40 2.35 2.22
C SER A 38 -3.60 3.02 3.58
N LEU A 39 -2.96 2.50 4.62
CA LEU A 39 -2.99 3.06 5.97
C LEU A 39 -1.90 4.11 6.19
N SER A 40 -0.81 4.02 5.43
CA SER A 40 0.30 4.98 5.39
C SER A 40 1.13 4.69 4.15
N ALA A 41 1.80 5.71 3.60
CA ALA A 41 2.75 5.52 2.51
C ALA A 41 3.98 6.44 2.66
N ALA A 42 5.10 6.04 2.05
CA ALA A 42 6.35 6.79 2.03
C ALA A 42 7.17 6.48 0.77
N VAL A 43 8.00 7.42 0.33
CA VAL A 43 9.00 7.18 -0.72
C VAL A 43 10.22 6.53 -0.06
N VAL A 44 10.69 5.40 -0.59
CA VAL A 44 11.77 4.61 0.01
C VAL A 44 12.71 4.00 -1.04
N GLU A 45 13.88 3.62 -0.56
CA GLU A 45 14.78 2.66 -1.20
C GLU A 45 14.69 1.33 -0.42
N LEU A 46 14.42 0.23 -1.12
CA LEU A 46 14.40 -1.11 -0.53
C LEU A 46 15.73 -1.81 -0.82
N LEU A 47 16.41 -2.21 0.24
CA LEU A 47 17.67 -2.93 0.20
C LEU A 47 17.47 -4.37 0.69
N PHE A 48 18.19 -5.30 0.09
CA PHE A 48 18.32 -6.68 0.56
C PHE A 48 19.76 -7.01 0.91
N VAL A 49 19.96 -7.95 1.83
CA VAL A 49 21.29 -8.44 2.17
C VAL A 49 21.71 -9.50 1.17
N GLU A 50 22.79 -9.25 0.46
CA GLU A 50 23.49 -10.23 -0.39
C GLU A 50 24.96 -10.30 0.04
N ASN A 51 25.48 -11.50 0.30
CA ASN A 51 26.87 -11.70 0.74
C ASN A 51 27.28 -10.80 1.93
N ARG A 52 26.41 -10.70 2.94
CA ARG A 52 26.60 -9.85 4.15
C ARG A 52 26.72 -8.35 3.86
N GLN A 53 26.31 -7.88 2.69
CA GLN A 53 26.26 -6.47 2.33
C GLN A 53 24.84 -6.08 1.94
N TRP A 54 24.41 -4.88 2.35
CA TRP A 54 23.16 -4.31 1.87
C TRP A 54 23.32 -3.85 0.43
N LYS A 55 22.47 -4.36 -0.46
CA LYS A 55 22.38 -3.92 -1.84
C LYS A 55 21.02 -3.29 -2.11
N LEU A 56 21.04 -2.15 -2.79
CA LEU A 56 19.83 -1.54 -3.30
C LEU A 56 19.18 -2.43 -4.35
N THR A 57 17.89 -2.71 -4.19
CA THR A 57 17.14 -3.57 -5.10
C THR A 57 16.01 -2.80 -5.78
N PHE A 58 15.24 -2.00 -5.04
CA PHE A 58 14.13 -1.24 -5.59
C PHE A 58 14.05 0.19 -5.03
N ARG A 59 13.44 1.09 -5.80
CA ARG A 59 13.05 2.44 -5.39
C ARG A 59 11.59 2.62 -5.71
N GLY A 60 10.85 3.30 -4.84
CA GLY A 60 9.45 3.57 -5.11
C GLY A 60 8.69 4.02 -3.88
N VAL A 61 7.38 3.79 -3.91
CA VAL A 61 6.47 4.17 -2.83
C VAL A 61 6.04 2.92 -2.08
N ILE A 62 6.44 2.82 -0.82
CA ILE A 62 5.94 1.76 0.08
C ILE A 62 4.62 2.20 0.68
N SER A 63 3.67 1.27 0.81
CA SER A 63 2.44 1.47 1.56
C SER A 63 2.20 0.32 2.52
N LEU A 64 1.74 0.65 3.74
CA LEU A 64 1.11 -0.30 4.64
C LEU A 64 -0.33 -0.49 4.20
N VAL A 65 -0.65 -1.65 3.65
CA VAL A 65 -1.93 -1.94 3.03
C VAL A 65 -2.75 -2.88 3.91
N LYS A 66 -3.98 -2.48 4.24
CA LYS A 66 -5.00 -3.39 4.75
C LYS A 66 -5.72 -4.05 3.57
N ASP A 67 -5.57 -5.36 3.46
CA ASP A 67 -6.26 -6.18 2.46
C ASP A 67 -7.52 -6.79 3.09
N TYR A 68 -8.70 -6.37 2.62
CA TYR A 68 -9.97 -6.83 3.18
C TYR A 68 -10.38 -8.20 2.68
N GLN A 69 -10.03 -8.53 1.43
CA GLN A 69 -10.34 -9.82 0.82
C GLN A 69 -9.58 -10.93 1.54
N ASN A 70 -8.28 -10.73 1.78
CA ASN A 70 -7.41 -11.69 2.44
C ASN A 70 -7.37 -11.56 3.97
N ARG A 71 -8.09 -10.57 4.52
CA ARG A 71 -8.12 -10.22 5.95
C ARG A 71 -6.73 -10.01 6.56
N ALA A 72 -5.77 -9.54 5.77
CA ALA A 72 -4.36 -9.44 6.14
C ALA A 72 -3.85 -8.00 6.06
N TYR A 73 -2.60 -7.81 6.47
CA TYR A 73 -1.86 -6.58 6.24
C TYR A 73 -0.62 -6.90 5.41
N PHE A 74 -0.22 -5.96 4.56
CA PHE A 74 0.96 -6.09 3.73
C PHE A 74 1.76 -4.81 3.76
N LEU A 75 3.08 -4.93 3.68
CA LEU A 75 3.92 -3.87 3.13
C LEU A 75 4.03 -4.12 1.63
N ARG A 76 3.64 -3.15 0.81
CA ARG A 76 3.70 -3.26 -0.66
C ARG A 76 4.47 -2.09 -1.23
N LEU A 77 5.46 -2.36 -2.06
CA LEU A 77 6.28 -1.36 -2.75
C LEU A 77 5.79 -1.23 -4.18
N TYR A 78 5.60 0.01 -4.62
CA TYR A 78 5.08 0.34 -5.94
C TYR A 78 6.02 1.27 -6.69
N ASP A 79 6.18 1.02 -7.99
CA ASP A 79 6.57 2.03 -8.94
C ASP A 79 5.28 2.66 -9.47
N ILE A 80 4.98 3.86 -8.98
CA ILE A 80 3.74 4.58 -9.32
C ILE A 80 3.75 5.13 -10.74
N LEU A 81 4.93 5.31 -11.35
CA LEU A 81 5.05 5.83 -12.72
C LEU A 81 4.82 4.73 -13.74
N SER A 82 5.32 3.51 -13.48
CA SER A 82 5.03 2.34 -14.32
C SER A 82 3.71 1.63 -13.96
N GLY A 83 3.07 2.01 -12.86
CA GLY A 83 1.82 1.42 -12.40
C GLY A 83 1.97 0.00 -11.84
N ARG A 84 3.16 -0.38 -11.37
CA ARG A 84 3.49 -1.77 -11.02
C ARG A 84 3.79 -1.94 -9.53
N LYS A 85 3.35 -3.07 -8.97
CA LYS A 85 3.85 -3.56 -7.68
C LYS A 85 5.23 -4.18 -7.88
N LEU A 86 6.24 -3.65 -7.20
CA LEU A 86 7.63 -4.13 -7.26
C LEU A 86 7.88 -5.26 -6.27
N TRP A 87 7.29 -5.15 -5.08
CA TRP A 87 7.53 -6.08 -3.98
C TRP A 87 6.38 -6.06 -2.98
N ASP A 88 6.18 -7.16 -2.26
CA ASP A 88 5.34 -7.19 -1.08
C ASP A 88 5.78 -8.18 -0.02
N PHE A 89 5.36 -7.89 1.21
CA PHE A 89 5.55 -8.73 2.38
C PHE A 89 4.27 -8.76 3.20
N ARG A 90 3.82 -9.96 3.53
CA ARG A 90 2.66 -10.18 4.38
C ARG A 90 3.09 -10.06 5.84
N LEU A 91 2.42 -9.19 6.59
CA LEU A 91 2.60 -9.01 8.04
C LEU A 91 1.82 -10.06 8.84
#